data_AF-A0AAU2AVH8-F1
#
_entry.id   AF-A0AAU2AVH8-F1
#
_cell.length_a   1.000
_cell.length_b   1.000
_cell.length_c   1.000
_cell.angle_alpha   90.00
_cell.angle_beta   90.00
_cell.angle_gamma   90.00
#
_symmetry.space_group_name_H-M   'P 1'
#
loop_
_entity.id
_entity.type
_entity.pdbx_description
1 polymer ?
#
loop_
_entity_poly.entity_id
_entity_poly.type
_entity_poly.pdbx_seq_one_letter_code
_entity_poly.pdbx_strand_id
1 'polypeptide(L)' 'MAEAWVPRAGQRVYERGTGAAVEVMEICQFSVYVRPLRGGRERVVRASDLIPPDDAPGGFFDWQAARG' A
#
# COMPACT_ATOMS: atom_id res chain seq x y z
N MET A 1 -13.31 11.99 16.16
CA MET A 1 -13.06 11.72 14.72
C MET A 1 -11.70 11.05 14.65
N ALA A 2 -11.61 9.83 14.12
CA ALA A 2 -10.31 9.24 13.84
C ALA A 2 -9.63 10.10 12.78
N GLU A 3 -8.41 10.56 13.03
CA GLU A 3 -7.60 11.23 12.01
C GLU A 3 -7.50 10.32 10.79
N ALA A 4 -7.85 10.85 9.62
CA ALA A 4 -7.68 10.12 8.38
C ALA A 4 -6.19 9.91 8.16
N TRP A 5 -5.74 8.67 8.25
CA TRP A 5 -4.36 8.31 7.97
C TRP A 5 -3.97 8.74 6.55
N VAL A 6 -2.76 9.28 6.41
CA VAL A 6 -2.22 9.75 5.13
C VAL A 6 -1.03 8.86 4.74
N PRO A 7 -1.05 8.21 3.56
CA PRO A 7 0.06 7.39 3.09
C PRO A 7 1.31 8.23 2.84
N ARG A 8 2.48 7.60 2.90
CA ARG A 8 3.80 8.22 2.64
C ARG A 8 4.56 7.46 1.57
N ALA A 9 5.35 8.15 0.75
CA ALA A 9 6.24 7.50 -0.21
C ALA A 9 7.24 6.56 0.51
N GLY A 10 7.54 5.42 -0.10
CA GLY A 10 8.30 4.31 0.47
C GLY A 10 7.54 3.44 1.47
N GLN A 11 6.29 3.79 1.83
CA GLN A 11 5.50 3.03 2.79
C GLN A 11 4.89 1.80 2.13
N ARG A 12 4.97 0.64 2.80
CA ARG A 12 4.29 -0.59 2.38
C ARG A 12 2.91 -0.65 3.03
N VAL A 13 1.88 -0.92 2.24
CA VAL A 13 0.47 -0.88 2.65
C VAL A 13 -0.33 -1.96 1.91
N TYR A 14 -1.58 -2.18 2.30
CA TYR A 14 -2.49 -3.06 1.56
C TYR A 14 -3.47 -2.26 0.73
N GLU A 15 -3.75 -2.75 -0.47
CA GLU A 15 -4.93 -2.32 -1.21
C GLU A 15 -6.14 -3.12 -0.74
N ARG A 16 -7.17 -2.43 -0.22
CA ARG A 16 -8.41 -3.00 0.31
C ARG A 16 -9.16 -3.85 -0.73
N GLY A 17 -9.16 -3.43 -1.99
CA GLY A 17 -9.93 -4.08 -3.07
C GLY A 17 -9.37 -5.44 -3.48
N THR A 18 -8.05 -5.64 -3.42
CA THR A 18 -7.41 -6.88 -3.87
C THR A 18 -6.71 -7.65 -2.75
N GLY A 19 -6.51 -7.03 -1.59
CA GLY A 19 -5.66 -7.57 -0.52
C GLY A 19 -4.18 -7.61 -0.88
N ALA A 20 -3.77 -7.02 -2.02
CA ALA A 20 -2.38 -7.02 -2.44
C ALA A 20 -1.56 -6.07 -1.57
N ALA A 21 -0.37 -6.50 -1.16
CA ALA A 21 0.60 -5.58 -0.58
C ALA A 21 1.30 -4.79 -1.69
N VAL A 22 1.37 -3.49 -1.47
CA VAL A 22 1.91 -2.51 -2.41
C VAL A 22 2.85 -1.56 -1.69
N GLU A 23 3.83 -1.04 -2.40
CA GLU A 23 4.69 0.07 -1.98
C GLU A 23 4.12 1.37 -2.55
N VAL A 24 3.97 2.40 -1.71
CA VAL A 24 3.62 3.75 -2.14
C VAL A 24 4.85 4.39 -2.76
N MET A 25 4.77 4.74 -4.03
CA MET A 25 5.87 5.35 -4.78
C MET A 25 5.83 6.87 -4.67
N GLU A 26 4.66 7.47 -4.87
CA GLU A 26 4.45 8.92 -4.87
C GLU A 26 3.01 9.25 -4.46
N ILE A 27 2.81 10.46 -3.90
CA ILE A 27 1.49 11.00 -3.58
C ILE A 27 1.33 12.35 -4.29
N CYS A 28 0.32 12.47 -5.15
CA CYS A 28 -0.03 13.70 -5.85
C CYS A 28 -1.46 14.11 -5.54
N GLN A 29 -1.66 15.19 -4.76
CA GLN A 29 -2.94 15.81 -4.35
C GLN A 29 -4.12 14.86 -3.98
N PHE A 30 -4.62 14.05 -4.90
CA PHE A 30 -5.73 13.10 -4.72
C PHE A 30 -5.42 11.66 -5.18
N SER A 31 -4.22 11.42 -5.70
CA SER A 31 -3.79 10.17 -6.32
C SER A 31 -2.58 9.61 -5.58
N VAL A 32 -2.57 8.31 -5.35
CA VAL A 32 -1.43 7.59 -4.78
C VAL A 32 -0.91 6.62 -5.83
N TYR A 33 0.34 6.81 -6.21
CA TYR A 33 1.06 5.88 -7.09
C TYR A 33 1.58 4.74 -6.24
N VAL A 34 1.22 3.52 -6.61
CA VAL A 34 1.61 2.31 -5.89
C VAL A 34 2.20 1.28 -6.83
N ARG A 35 3.16 0.52 -6.33
CA ARG A 35 3.74 -0.63 -7.01
C ARG A 35 3.45 -1.90 -6.22
N PRO A 36 2.80 -2.92 -6.80
CA PRO A 36 2.65 -4.20 -6.14
C PRO A 36 4.02 -4.79 -5.79
N LEU A 37 4.16 -5.33 -4.58
CA LEU A 37 5.42 -5.98 -4.16
C LEU A 37 5.71 -7.24 -5.00
N ARG A 38 4.69 -7.79 -5.68
CA ARG A 38 4.82 -8.94 -6.58
C ARG A 38 4.54 -8.58 -8.03
N GLY A 39 5.59 -8.66 -8.87
CA GLY A 39 5.49 -8.82 -10.33
C GLY A 39 4.62 -7.81 -11.08
N GLY A 40 4.18 -6.74 -10.40
CA GLY A 40 3.17 -5.82 -10.87
C GLY A 40 3.79 -4.56 -11.43
N ARG A 41 3.04 -3.89 -12.30
CA ARG A 41 3.38 -2.55 -12.76
C ARG A 41 2.86 -1.51 -11.77
N GLU A 42 3.51 -0.37 -11.75
CA GLU A 42 2.99 0.80 -11.04
C GLU A 42 1.60 1.15 -11.54
N ARG A 43 0.73 1.55 -10.62
CA ARG A 43 -0.64 1.97 -10.90
C ARG A 43 -1.08 3.04 -9.92
N VAL A 44 -2.18 3.70 -10.25
CA VAL A 44 -2.76 4.77 -9.41
C VAL A 44 -3.97 4.24 -8.67
N VAL A 45 -4.04 4.52 -7.37
CA VAL A 45 -5.16 4.20 -6.48
C VAL A 45 -5.55 5.42 -5.65
N ARG A 46 -6.71 5.37 -4.98
CA ARG A 46 -7.08 6.41 -4.01
C ARG A 46 -6.53 6.06 -2.63
N ALA A 47 -6.25 7.07 -1.81
CA ALA A 47 -5.82 6.85 -0.44
C ALA A 47 -6.86 6.04 0.39
N SER A 48 -8.16 6.18 0.09
CA SER A 48 -9.24 5.39 0.71
C SER A 48 -9.20 3.89 0.37
N ASP A 49 -8.54 3.54 -0.74
CA ASP A 49 -8.37 2.14 -1.15
C ASP A 49 -7.20 1.48 -0.42
N LEU A 50 -6.45 2.23 0.39
CA LEU A 50 -5.29 1.75 1.13
C LEU A 50 -5.63 1.56 2.61
N ILE A 51 -5.00 0.56 3.22
CA ILE A 51 -5.10 0.26 4.65
C ILE A 51 -3.78 0.67 5.32
N PRO A 52 -3.82 1.35 6.48
CA PRO A 52 -2.62 1.71 7.24
C PRO A 52 -1.76 0.47 7.54
N PRO A 53 -0.42 0.61 7.60
CA PRO A 53 0.45 -0.53 7.88
C PRO A 53 0.38 -1.02 9.32
N ASP A 54 -0.17 -0.24 10.27
CA ASP A 54 -0.32 -0.67 11.67
C ASP A 54 -1.29 -1.85 11.82
N ASP A 55 -2.18 -2.05 10.85
CA ASP A 55 -3.04 -3.23 10.75
C ASP A 55 -2.32 -4.47 10.18
N ALA A 56 -1.05 -4.35 9.75
CA ALA A 56 -0.25 -5.47 9.27
C ALA A 56 0.40 -6.24 10.42
N PRO A 57 0.28 -7.58 10.49
CA PRO A 57 1.17 -8.37 11.33
C PRO A 57 2.63 -8.20 10.85
N GLY A 58 3.55 -8.08 11.81
CA GLY A 58 4.99 -7.91 11.52
C GLY A 58 5.53 -9.01 10.60
N GLY A 59 6.35 -8.63 9.63
CA GLY A 59 6.93 -9.55 8.64
C GLY A 59 5.96 -10.04 7.55
N PHE A 60 4.70 -9.60 7.55
CA PHE A 60 3.73 -9.95 6.50
C PHE A 60 4.20 -9.49 5.12
N PHE A 61 4.71 -8.27 5.01
CA PHE A 61 5.17 -7.71 3.73
C PHE A 61 6.33 -8.51 3.15
N ASP A 62 7.27 -8.93 3.99
CA ASP A 62 8.42 -9.75 3.56
C ASP A 62 8.00 -11.18 3.24
N TRP A 63 7.09 -11.77 4.03
CA TRP A 63 6.47 -13.07 3.72
C TRP A 63 5.71 -13.03 2.39
N GLN A 64 4.93 -11.98 2.15
CA GLN A 64 4.14 -11.83 0.94
C GLN A 64 5.05 -11.53 -0.26
N ALA A 65 6.14 -10.76 -0.11
CA ALA A 65 7.14 -10.62 -1.17
C ALA A 65 7.87 -11.93 -1.49
N ALA A 66 8.13 -12.79 -0.49
CA ALA A 66 8.96 -13.98 -0.64
C ALA A 66 8.31 -15.20 -1.31
N ARG A 67 6.97 -15.38 -1.27
CA ARG A 67 6.32 -16.55 -1.93
C ARG A 67 5.99 -16.32 -3.42
N GLY A 68 6.71 -15.42 -4.08
CA GLY A 68 6.55 -15.11 -5.51
C GLY A 68 7.32 -16.09 -6.38
#